data_AF-G0VBB2-F1
#
_entry.id   AF-G0VBB2-F1
#
_cell.length_a   1.000
_cell.length_b   1.000
_cell.length_c   1.000
_cell.angle_alpha   90.00
_cell.angle_beta   90.00
_cell.angle_gamma   90.00
#
_symmetry.space_group_name_H-M   'P 1'
#
loop_
_entity.id
_entity.type
_entity.pdbx_description
1 polymer ?
#
loop_
_entity_poly.entity_id
_entity_poly.type
_entity_poly.pdbx_seq_one_letter_code
_entity_poly.pdbx_strand_id
1 'polypeptide(L)'
;MSLIIVPCHSIWKQDFVNLEQGPNVGLHSEQWFLAPFQHEGNDHLAFIKHGLYAIRLFLEQYDISTVIFSGSQTKFIAGPISEAQSYYFLMEKLIRLHLKRQLPSLPDHAIESCLKDIELLMEEKGLSLSELFSSRNITTEEFALDSFDNLLYSILRYEQIKGKYPEKIKIVGFGFKKERFIGYHAKAIDFPKNAIEYLSVDPEPVDYDDKKLKDYFNELNKLEKKNALYLFSEDWYGVKFRLFPKKQSRNPFIRIPHYKFLQKECFNPAKLGYREDEQYFKDHIEGAMPWSVNK
;
A
#
# COMPACT_ATOMS: atom_id res chain seq x y z
N MET A 1 1.72 -16.49 11.11
CA MET A 1 2.39 -15.17 10.99
C MET A 1 1.81 -14.39 9.82
N SER A 2 1.46 -13.13 10.02
CA SER A 2 0.66 -12.30 9.12
C SER A 2 1.42 -11.04 8.71
N LEU A 3 1.30 -10.67 7.43
CA LEU A 3 1.78 -9.39 6.88
C LEU A 3 0.56 -8.55 6.50
N ILE A 4 0.49 -7.31 6.99
CA ILE A 4 -0.51 -6.32 6.59
C ILE A 4 0.19 -5.30 5.68
N ILE A 5 -0.27 -5.17 4.44
CA ILE A 5 0.30 -4.28 3.43
C ILE A 5 -0.64 -3.10 3.22
N VAL A 6 -0.09 -1.90 3.23
CA VAL A 6 -0.76 -0.69 2.73
C VAL A 6 0.01 -0.22 1.48
N PRO A 7 -0.49 -0.52 0.27
CA PRO A 7 0.09 0.00 -0.97
C PRO A 7 -0.15 1.51 -1.05
N CYS A 8 0.91 2.31 -1.03
CA CYS A 8 0.81 3.75 -1.03
C CYS A 8 0.48 4.33 -2.41
N HIS A 9 -0.13 5.53 -2.42
CA HIS A 9 -0.67 6.14 -3.64
C HIS A 9 -0.34 7.63 -3.81
N SER A 10 0.21 8.28 -2.78
CA SER A 10 0.56 9.71 -2.80
C SER A 10 1.49 10.05 -1.63
N ILE A 11 1.95 11.30 -1.61
CA ILE A 11 2.85 11.84 -0.59
C ILE A 11 2.17 13.03 0.10
N TRP A 12 1.98 12.91 1.41
CA TRP A 12 1.64 13.99 2.33
C TRP A 12 2.81 14.97 2.44
N LYS A 13 2.51 16.26 2.24
CA LYS A 13 3.44 17.39 2.30
C LYS A 13 3.70 17.75 3.75
N GLN A 14 4.68 17.10 4.38
CA GLN A 14 4.98 17.26 5.81
C GLN A 14 5.21 18.72 6.21
N ASP A 15 5.94 19.46 5.36
CA ASP A 15 6.34 20.85 5.60
C ASP A 15 5.31 21.87 5.10
N PHE A 16 4.14 21.43 4.62
CA PHE A 16 3.08 22.35 4.24
C PHE A 16 2.53 23.06 5.49
N VAL A 17 2.50 24.38 5.43
CA VAL A 17 2.00 25.25 6.49
C VAL A 17 0.83 26.07 5.96
N ASN A 18 -0.31 25.95 6.60
CA ASN A 18 -1.43 26.87 6.45
C ASN A 18 -1.93 27.23 7.86
N LEU A 19 -1.73 28.48 8.25
CA LEU A 19 -2.03 28.97 9.60
C LEU A 19 -3.54 28.95 9.92
N GLU A 20 -4.39 28.97 8.91
CA GLU A 20 -5.85 28.94 9.07
C GLU A 20 -6.39 27.51 9.28
N GLN A 21 -5.66 26.49 8.82
CA GLN A 21 -6.08 25.08 8.88
C GLN A 21 -5.58 24.32 10.13
N GLY A 22 -4.86 25.00 11.04
CA GLY A 22 -4.29 24.38 12.22
C GLY A 22 -3.14 23.42 11.90
N PRO A 23 -2.90 22.37 12.71
CA PRO A 23 -1.79 21.45 12.48
C PRO A 23 -2.00 20.69 11.16
N ASN A 24 -0.97 20.66 10.32
CA ASN A 24 -1.00 19.86 9.10
C ASN A 24 -1.05 18.36 9.44
N VAL A 25 -2.21 17.74 9.24
CA VAL A 25 -2.49 16.32 9.54
C VAL A 25 -3.10 15.59 8.34
N GLY A 26 -2.88 16.10 7.14
CA GLY A 26 -3.30 15.46 5.89
C GLY A 26 -4.81 15.46 5.63
N LEU A 27 -5.61 16.28 6.32
CA LEU A 27 -7.07 16.31 6.16
C LEU A 27 -7.53 17.09 4.92
N HIS A 28 -6.65 17.92 4.34
CA HIS A 28 -6.98 18.75 3.20
C HIS A 28 -6.19 18.34 1.95
N SER A 29 -6.81 18.44 0.78
CA SER A 29 -6.23 17.99 -0.49
C SER A 29 -4.89 18.70 -0.82
N GLU A 30 -4.75 19.95 -0.40
CA GLU A 30 -3.57 20.79 -0.63
C GLU A 30 -2.37 20.33 0.20
N GLN A 31 -2.62 19.57 1.28
CA GLN A 31 -1.59 18.95 2.11
C GLN A 31 -0.99 17.69 1.45
N TRP A 32 -1.40 17.35 0.22
CA TRP A 32 -0.95 16.17 -0.51
C TRP A 32 -0.48 16.50 -1.92
N PHE A 33 0.44 15.70 -2.44
CA PHE A 33 0.82 15.72 -3.85
C PHE A 33 -0.10 14.82 -4.68
N LEU A 34 -1.38 15.18 -4.79
CA LEU A 34 -2.39 14.40 -5.50
C LEU A 34 -2.22 14.46 -7.04
N ALA A 35 -2.66 13.40 -7.71
CA ALA A 35 -2.93 13.40 -9.15
C ALA A 35 -4.35 13.95 -9.42
N PRO A 36 -4.64 14.48 -10.62
CA PRO A 36 -5.92 15.15 -10.90
C PRO A 36 -7.17 14.35 -10.52
N PHE A 37 -7.20 13.05 -10.82
CA PHE A 37 -8.35 12.18 -10.54
C PHE A 37 -8.54 11.86 -9.05
N GLN A 38 -7.54 12.13 -8.20
CA GLN A 38 -7.59 11.85 -6.76
C GLN A 38 -8.32 12.94 -5.96
N HIS A 39 -8.59 14.09 -6.59
CA HIS A 39 -9.29 15.20 -5.94
C HIS A 39 -10.80 14.95 -5.84
N GLU A 40 -11.41 14.36 -6.87
CA GLU A 40 -12.87 14.14 -6.94
C GLU A 40 -13.37 13.26 -5.78
N GLY A 41 -12.61 12.22 -5.42
CA GLY A 41 -12.96 11.29 -4.34
C GLY A 41 -12.51 11.71 -2.94
N ASN A 42 -11.82 12.86 -2.79
CA ASN A 42 -11.07 13.17 -1.57
C ASN A 42 -10.15 11.99 -1.15
N ASP A 43 -9.43 11.41 -2.10
CA ASP A 43 -8.64 10.18 -1.90
C ASP A 43 -7.64 10.30 -0.73
N HIS A 44 -7.21 11.51 -0.38
CA HIS A 44 -6.37 11.76 0.79
C HIS A 44 -6.99 11.28 2.11
N LEU A 45 -8.31 11.36 2.26
CA LEU A 45 -9.02 10.79 3.41
C LEU A 45 -9.00 9.27 3.37
N ALA A 46 -9.21 8.67 2.18
CA ALA A 46 -9.08 7.22 2.02
C ALA A 46 -7.66 6.74 2.37
N PHE A 47 -6.61 7.47 1.99
CA PHE A 47 -5.23 7.16 2.36
C PHE A 47 -5.01 7.11 3.87
N ILE A 48 -5.57 8.09 4.60
CA ILE A 48 -5.54 8.09 6.07
C ILE A 48 -6.30 6.88 6.62
N LYS A 49 -7.50 6.60 6.11
CA LYS A 49 -8.29 5.43 6.50
C LYS A 49 -7.54 4.12 6.23
N HIS A 50 -6.81 3.99 5.12
CA HIS A 50 -6.01 2.80 4.81
C HIS A 50 -4.97 2.54 5.89
N GLY A 51 -4.21 3.58 6.27
CA GLY A 51 -3.17 3.46 7.28
C GLY A 51 -3.71 3.19 8.67
N LEU A 52 -4.72 3.93 9.12
CA LEU A 52 -5.33 3.72 10.43
C LEU A 52 -5.99 2.34 10.51
N TYR A 53 -6.71 1.91 9.49
CA TYR A 53 -7.35 0.61 9.48
C TYR A 53 -6.32 -0.53 9.52
N ALA A 54 -5.20 -0.41 8.82
CA ALA A 54 -4.11 -1.38 8.90
C ALA A 54 -3.49 -1.47 10.31
N ILE A 55 -3.33 -0.33 11.00
CA ILE A 55 -2.84 -0.29 12.38
C ILE A 55 -3.86 -0.89 13.36
N ARG A 56 -5.14 -0.61 13.17
CA ARG A 56 -6.24 -1.23 13.96
C ARG A 56 -6.23 -2.76 13.81
N LEU A 57 -6.13 -3.26 12.57
CA LEU A 57 -6.00 -4.70 12.28
C LEU A 57 -4.73 -5.32 12.89
N PHE A 58 -3.62 -4.57 12.88
CA PHE A 58 -2.40 -5.01 13.53
C PHE A 58 -2.62 -5.18 15.02
N LEU A 59 -3.25 -4.21 15.69
CA LEU A 59 -3.54 -4.29 17.12
C LEU A 59 -4.47 -5.47 17.44
N GLU A 60 -5.52 -5.71 16.65
CA GLU A 60 -6.37 -6.91 16.79
C GLU A 60 -5.58 -8.24 16.69
N GLN A 61 -4.41 -8.22 16.05
CA GLN A 61 -3.56 -9.38 15.80
C GLN A 61 -2.09 -9.15 16.23
N TYR A 62 -1.89 -8.42 17.31
CA TYR A 62 -0.61 -7.80 17.71
C TYR A 62 0.59 -8.76 17.67
N ASP A 63 0.45 -9.96 18.24
CA ASP A 63 1.58 -10.90 18.41
C ASP A 63 2.04 -11.59 17.12
N ILE A 64 1.20 -11.55 16.07
CA ILE A 64 1.43 -12.33 14.85
C ILE A 64 1.52 -11.49 13.59
N SER A 65 1.33 -10.17 13.67
CA SER A 65 1.20 -9.29 12.52
C SER A 65 2.35 -8.30 12.38
N THR A 66 2.48 -7.71 11.19
CA THR A 66 3.37 -6.55 10.94
C THR A 66 2.77 -5.72 9.84
N VAL A 67 2.75 -4.40 10.02
CA VAL A 67 2.30 -3.44 9.00
C VAL A 67 3.50 -2.98 8.18
N ILE A 68 3.37 -3.05 6.86
CA ILE A 68 4.31 -2.47 5.91
C ILE A 68 3.54 -1.46 5.05
N PHE A 69 3.89 -0.18 5.20
CA PHE A 69 3.58 0.84 4.20
C PHE A 69 4.54 0.66 3.03
N SER A 70 4.03 0.53 1.80
CA SER A 70 4.87 0.24 0.63
C SER A 70 4.68 1.26 -0.48
N GLY A 71 5.78 1.85 -0.93
CA GLY A 71 5.80 2.80 -2.04
C GLY A 71 7.07 3.65 -2.02
N SER A 72 7.65 3.87 -3.20
CA SER A 72 8.93 4.55 -3.40
C SER A 72 8.81 6.09 -3.40
N GLN A 73 9.93 6.74 -3.70
CA GLN A 73 10.05 8.19 -3.94
C GLN A 73 9.55 8.51 -5.36
N THR A 74 8.23 8.48 -5.56
CA THR A 74 7.62 8.49 -6.91
C THR A 74 7.45 9.89 -7.51
N LYS A 75 7.59 10.95 -6.71
CA LYS A 75 7.32 12.33 -7.12
C LYS A 75 8.55 13.20 -6.88
N PHE A 76 9.16 13.67 -7.97
CA PHE A 76 10.34 14.54 -7.91
C PHE A 76 10.11 15.79 -7.03
N ILE A 77 8.93 16.42 -7.15
CA ILE A 77 8.56 17.63 -6.40
C ILE A 77 8.41 17.40 -4.89
N ALA A 78 8.28 16.16 -4.43
CA ALA A 78 8.18 15.83 -3.02
C ALA A 78 9.55 15.70 -2.33
N GLY A 79 10.65 15.83 -3.08
CA GLY A 79 11.98 15.55 -2.58
C GLY A 79 12.19 14.05 -2.29
N PRO A 80 13.26 13.68 -1.56
CA PRO A 80 13.62 12.28 -1.29
C PRO A 80 12.74 11.65 -0.20
N ILE A 81 11.42 11.87 -0.26
CA ILE A 81 10.43 11.29 0.63
C ILE A 81 9.67 10.21 -0.14
N SER A 82 9.64 9.00 0.40
CA SER A 82 8.88 7.91 -0.19
C SER A 82 7.40 7.99 0.21
N GLU A 83 6.51 7.45 -0.61
CA GLU A 83 5.10 7.33 -0.26
C GLU A 83 4.92 6.50 1.03
N ALA A 84 5.75 5.48 1.25
CA ALA A 84 5.77 4.69 2.48
C ALA A 84 6.16 5.51 3.71
N GLN A 85 7.24 6.29 3.65
CA GLN A 85 7.64 7.20 4.73
C GLN A 85 6.55 8.21 5.04
N SER A 86 5.94 8.75 3.99
CA SER A 86 4.86 9.73 4.11
C SER A 86 3.69 9.21 4.93
N TYR A 87 3.19 8.00 4.64
CA TYR A 87 2.14 7.38 5.45
C TYR A 87 2.62 7.03 6.85
N TYR A 88 3.81 6.45 7.01
CA TYR A 88 4.34 6.10 8.31
C TYR A 88 4.35 7.30 9.27
N PHE A 89 4.92 8.43 8.83
CA PHE A 89 5.01 9.65 9.64
C PHE A 89 3.65 10.30 9.87
N LEU A 90 2.75 10.27 8.89
CA LEU A 90 1.42 10.81 9.06
C LEU A 90 0.62 10.02 10.10
N MET A 91 0.68 8.68 10.04
CA MET A 91 -0.05 7.82 10.99
C MET A 91 0.47 7.99 12.42
N GLU A 92 1.80 8.05 12.60
CA GLU A 92 2.40 8.36 13.91
C GLU A 92 1.87 9.70 14.43
N LYS A 93 1.90 10.74 13.58
CA LYS A 93 1.51 12.08 13.97
C LYS A 93 0.04 12.15 14.35
N LEU A 94 -0.84 11.52 13.58
CA LEU A 94 -2.29 11.46 13.83
C LEU A 94 -2.58 10.80 15.19
N ILE A 95 -2.01 9.62 15.44
CA ILE A 95 -2.21 8.90 16.70
C ILE A 95 -1.61 9.70 17.87
N ARG A 96 -0.41 10.27 17.71
CA ARG A 96 0.22 11.10 18.75
C ARG A 96 -0.64 12.29 19.14
N LEU A 97 -1.19 13.01 18.17
CA LEU A 97 -2.05 14.17 18.42
C LEU A 97 -3.41 13.72 19.00
N HIS A 98 -3.93 12.56 18.58
CA HIS A 98 -5.16 11.99 19.14
C HIS A 98 -5.01 11.72 20.64
N LEU A 99 -3.96 11.00 21.04
CA LEU A 99 -3.66 10.67 22.43
C LEU A 99 -3.44 11.92 23.29
N LYS A 100 -2.91 13.00 22.69
CA LYS A 100 -2.72 14.30 23.37
C LYS A 100 -3.96 15.18 23.36
N ARG A 101 -5.07 14.76 22.75
CA ARG A 101 -6.29 15.56 22.53
C ARG A 101 -5.99 16.89 21.81
N GLN A 102 -5.08 16.83 20.83
CA GLN A 102 -4.56 17.97 20.04
C GLN A 102 -4.90 17.87 18.55
N LEU A 103 -5.79 16.94 18.14
CA LEU A 103 -6.27 16.88 16.76
C LEU A 103 -7.23 18.03 16.47
N PRO A 104 -7.21 18.56 15.24
CA PRO A 104 -8.27 19.45 14.76
C PRO A 104 -9.58 18.67 14.58
N SER A 105 -10.66 19.38 14.27
CA SER A 105 -11.93 18.75 13.90
C SER A 105 -11.74 17.81 12.71
N LEU A 106 -12.22 16.58 12.83
CA LEU A 106 -12.10 15.55 11.79
C LEU A 106 -13.33 15.60 10.87
N PRO A 107 -13.15 15.71 9.54
CA PRO A 107 -14.27 15.79 8.60
C PRO A 107 -14.93 14.42 8.33
N ASP A 108 -14.28 13.32 8.73
CA ASP A 108 -14.71 11.95 8.43
C ASP A 108 -14.81 11.15 9.75
N HIS A 109 -16.02 10.69 10.08
CA HIS A 109 -16.31 9.94 11.31
C HIS A 109 -15.58 8.60 11.35
N ALA A 110 -15.30 7.97 10.20
CA ALA A 110 -14.57 6.70 10.18
C ALA A 110 -13.11 6.88 10.61
N ILE A 111 -12.48 8.03 10.30
CA ILE A 111 -11.15 8.39 10.82
C ILE A 111 -11.22 8.53 12.34
N GLU A 112 -12.19 9.26 12.87
CA GLU A 112 -12.36 9.48 14.31
C GLU A 112 -12.61 8.15 15.06
N SER A 113 -13.52 7.33 14.55
CA SER A 113 -13.84 6.01 15.11
C SER A 113 -12.61 5.11 15.13
N CYS A 114 -11.85 5.07 14.03
CA CYS A 114 -10.67 4.23 13.94
C CYS A 114 -9.57 4.67 14.92
N LEU A 115 -9.39 5.98 15.13
CA LEU A 115 -8.46 6.50 16.13
C LEU A 115 -8.86 6.10 17.57
N LYS A 116 -10.16 6.17 17.90
CA LYS A 116 -10.68 5.72 19.19
C LYS A 116 -10.44 4.23 19.40
N ASP A 117 -10.69 3.41 18.37
CA ASP A 117 -10.43 1.96 18.43
C ASP A 117 -8.94 1.67 18.66
N ILE A 118 -8.05 2.41 17.97
CA ILE A 118 -6.60 2.29 18.16
C ILE A 118 -6.21 2.66 19.60
N GLU A 119 -6.72 3.76 20.15
CA GLU A 119 -6.47 4.17 21.54
C GLU A 119 -6.89 3.05 22.52
N LEU A 120 -8.11 2.54 22.39
CA LEU A 120 -8.63 1.45 23.24
C LEU A 120 -7.79 0.17 23.15
N LEU A 121 -7.43 -0.25 21.93
CA LEU A 121 -6.63 -1.47 21.72
C LEU A 121 -5.18 -1.30 22.20
N MET A 122 -4.63 -0.09 22.15
CA MET A 122 -3.31 0.22 22.72
C MET A 122 -3.37 0.15 24.26
N GLU A 123 -4.40 0.72 24.87
CA GLU A 123 -4.63 0.66 26.32
C GLU A 123 -4.79 -0.78 26.82
N GLU A 124 -5.61 -1.60 26.12
CA GLU A 124 -5.81 -3.01 26.44
C GLU A 124 -4.49 -3.80 26.47
N LYS A 125 -3.55 -3.44 25.60
CA LYS A 125 -2.25 -4.12 25.46
C LYS A 125 -1.13 -3.48 26.28
N GLY A 126 -1.40 -2.37 26.96
CA GLY A 126 -0.37 -1.59 27.67
C GLY A 126 0.74 -1.07 26.74
N LEU A 127 0.40 -0.74 25.49
CA LEU A 127 1.37 -0.41 24.45
C LEU A 127 1.60 1.10 24.33
N SER A 128 2.86 1.54 24.41
CA SER A 128 3.21 2.93 24.09
C SER A 128 3.25 3.20 22.59
N LEU A 129 3.17 4.48 22.20
CA LEU A 129 3.28 4.88 20.80
C LEU A 129 4.64 4.45 20.18
N SER A 130 5.74 4.55 20.93
CA SER A 130 7.05 4.13 20.45
C SER A 130 7.17 2.61 20.24
N GLU A 131 6.49 1.82 21.07
CA GLU A 131 6.45 0.36 20.89
C GLU A 131 5.56 -0.03 19.70
N LEU A 132 4.43 0.67 19.50
CA LEU A 132 3.57 0.51 18.33
C LEU A 132 4.34 0.76 17.03
N PHE A 133 5.09 1.86 16.96
CA PHE A 133 5.91 2.24 15.82
C PHE A 133 7.35 1.67 15.89
N SER A 134 7.54 0.54 16.58
CA SER A 134 8.81 -0.19 16.50
C SER A 134 8.97 -0.85 15.13
N SER A 135 10.22 -1.00 14.67
CA SER A 135 10.55 -1.53 13.33
C SER A 135 10.06 -2.96 13.05
N ARG A 136 9.66 -3.70 14.09
CA ARG A 136 9.08 -5.05 13.98
C ARG A 136 7.55 -5.05 13.88
N ASN A 137 6.89 -3.96 14.24
CA ASN A 137 5.43 -3.83 14.31
C ASN A 137 4.90 -3.06 13.11
N ILE A 138 5.45 -1.87 12.87
CA ILE A 138 5.09 -0.99 11.77
C ILE A 138 6.39 -0.50 11.11
N THR A 139 6.48 -0.60 9.79
CA THR A 139 7.68 -0.19 9.06
C THR A 139 7.36 0.17 7.59
N THR A 140 8.40 0.48 6.83
CA THR A 140 8.33 0.92 5.44
C THR A 140 9.01 -0.06 4.49
N GLU A 141 8.46 -0.11 3.27
CA GLU A 141 9.06 -0.65 2.06
C GLU A 141 9.10 0.50 1.04
N GLU A 142 10.29 0.93 0.64
CA GLU A 142 10.49 2.23 -0.03
C GLU A 142 10.99 2.10 -1.47
N PHE A 143 10.84 0.94 -2.09
CA PHE A 143 11.33 0.69 -3.45
C PHE A 143 10.22 0.35 -4.43
N ALA A 144 9.00 0.08 -3.98
CA ALA A 144 7.91 -0.24 -4.90
C ALA A 144 7.51 0.93 -5.81
N LEU A 145 7.49 0.68 -7.13
CA LEU A 145 7.15 1.66 -8.16
C LEU A 145 5.76 1.43 -8.78
N ASP A 146 5.18 0.26 -8.52
CA ASP A 146 3.82 -0.09 -8.88
C ASP A 146 3.21 -1.10 -7.90
N SER A 147 1.98 -1.54 -8.18
CA SER A 147 1.25 -2.48 -7.32
C SER A 147 1.82 -3.90 -7.30
N PHE A 148 2.54 -4.32 -8.35
CA PHE A 148 3.20 -5.62 -8.34
C PHE A 148 4.37 -5.59 -7.36
N ASP A 149 5.20 -4.54 -7.47
CA ASP A 149 6.29 -4.28 -6.54
C ASP A 149 5.76 -4.12 -5.11
N ASN A 150 4.62 -3.43 -4.90
CA ASN A 150 4.04 -3.28 -3.57
C ASN A 150 3.79 -4.63 -2.89
N LEU A 151 3.26 -5.61 -3.63
CA LEU A 151 3.03 -6.94 -3.08
C LEU A 151 4.35 -7.67 -2.82
N LEU A 152 5.17 -7.82 -3.87
CA LEU A 152 6.39 -8.61 -3.80
C LEU A 152 7.39 -8.02 -2.81
N TYR A 153 7.70 -6.73 -2.92
CA TYR A 153 8.72 -6.12 -2.08
C TYR A 153 8.29 -6.05 -0.62
N SER A 154 6.99 -5.95 -0.32
CA SER A 154 6.51 -6.08 1.06
C SER A 154 6.74 -7.48 1.63
N ILE A 155 6.54 -8.54 0.82
CA ILE A 155 6.86 -9.92 1.22
C ILE A 155 8.37 -10.07 1.49
N LEU A 156 9.20 -9.54 0.61
CA LEU A 156 10.66 -9.59 0.76
C LEU A 156 11.15 -8.75 1.96
N ARG A 157 10.53 -7.59 2.18
CA ARG A 157 10.82 -6.72 3.32
C ARG A 157 10.43 -7.38 4.64
N TYR A 158 9.29 -8.07 4.67
CA TYR A 158 8.86 -8.86 5.82
C TYR A 158 9.87 -9.94 6.17
N GLU A 159 10.40 -10.67 5.18
CA GLU A 159 11.43 -11.68 5.39
C GLU A 159 12.71 -11.09 5.99
N GLN A 160 13.18 -9.92 5.52
CA GLN A 160 14.33 -9.25 6.11
C GLN A 160 14.14 -8.89 7.60
N ILE A 161 12.90 -8.60 8.01
CA ILE A 161 12.58 -8.17 9.38
C ILE A 161 12.35 -9.37 10.31
N LYS A 162 11.68 -10.42 9.81
CA LYS A 162 11.22 -11.57 10.60
C LYS A 162 12.06 -12.83 10.42
N GLY A 163 12.96 -12.85 9.43
CA GLY A 163 13.78 -14.01 9.06
C GLY A 163 12.99 -15.14 8.40
N LYS A 164 11.73 -14.90 8.02
CA LYS A 164 10.83 -15.86 7.36
C LYS A 164 9.77 -15.14 6.55
N TYR A 165 9.22 -15.82 5.55
CA TYR A 165 8.12 -15.31 4.72
C TYR A 165 6.78 -15.33 5.48
N PRO A 166 5.84 -14.44 5.13
CA PRO A 166 4.51 -14.43 5.74
C PRO A 166 3.69 -15.65 5.31
N GLU A 167 2.90 -16.19 6.23
CA GLU A 167 1.95 -17.30 5.95
C GLU A 167 0.59 -16.77 5.49
N LYS A 168 0.24 -15.54 5.90
CA LYS A 168 -0.98 -14.84 5.51
C LYS A 168 -0.65 -13.41 5.15
N ILE A 169 -1.37 -12.85 4.19
CA ILE A 169 -1.28 -11.45 3.79
C ILE A 169 -2.66 -10.81 3.89
N LYS A 170 -2.73 -9.65 4.52
CA LYS A 170 -3.85 -8.73 4.43
C LYS A 170 -3.41 -7.51 3.64
N ILE A 171 -4.21 -7.07 2.67
CA ILE A 171 -3.94 -5.86 1.89
C ILE A 171 -5.05 -4.87 2.17
N VAL A 172 -4.71 -3.67 2.63
CA VAL A 172 -5.68 -2.57 2.84
C VAL A 172 -5.49 -1.54 1.74
N GLY A 173 -6.54 -1.27 0.97
CA GLY A 173 -6.48 -0.28 -0.10
C GLY A 173 -7.79 -0.13 -0.85
N PHE A 174 -7.75 0.53 -2.01
CA PHE A 174 -8.94 0.73 -2.84
C PHE A 174 -9.51 -0.58 -3.39
N GLY A 175 -10.83 -0.76 -3.30
CA GLY A 175 -11.52 -1.98 -3.69
C GLY A 175 -11.41 -2.30 -5.17
N PHE A 176 -11.41 -1.28 -6.03
CA PHE A 176 -11.27 -1.47 -7.48
C PHE A 176 -9.94 -2.14 -7.88
N LYS A 177 -8.90 -2.11 -7.03
CA LYS A 177 -7.59 -2.74 -7.30
C LYS A 177 -7.52 -4.22 -6.90
N LYS A 178 -8.54 -4.74 -6.17
CA LYS A 178 -8.54 -6.09 -5.60
C LYS A 178 -8.24 -7.18 -6.63
N GLU A 179 -8.93 -7.14 -7.78
CA GLU A 179 -8.76 -8.14 -8.84
C GLU A 179 -7.33 -8.17 -9.38
N ARG A 180 -6.67 -7.01 -9.45
CA ARG A 180 -5.29 -6.92 -9.91
C ARG A 180 -4.31 -7.60 -8.95
N PHE A 181 -4.46 -7.33 -7.65
CA PHE A 181 -3.61 -7.93 -6.63
C PHE A 181 -3.80 -9.45 -6.53
N ILE A 182 -5.05 -9.92 -6.53
CA ILE A 182 -5.34 -11.34 -6.28
C ILE A 182 -5.28 -12.16 -7.58
N GLY A 183 -5.91 -11.69 -8.65
CA GLY A 183 -6.04 -12.43 -9.91
C GLY A 183 -4.76 -12.47 -10.75
N TYR A 184 -3.89 -11.46 -10.60
CA TYR A 184 -2.66 -11.34 -11.39
C TYR A 184 -1.40 -11.34 -10.50
N HIS A 185 -1.24 -10.39 -9.58
CA HIS A 185 0.04 -10.25 -8.86
C HIS A 185 0.36 -11.45 -7.99
N ALA A 186 -0.57 -11.88 -7.14
CA ALA A 186 -0.38 -13.04 -6.28
C ALA A 186 -0.15 -14.32 -7.09
N LYS A 187 -0.91 -14.49 -8.18
CA LYS A 187 -0.74 -15.59 -9.13
C LYS A 187 0.67 -15.59 -9.73
N ALA A 188 1.13 -14.44 -10.21
CA ALA A 188 2.41 -14.29 -10.90
C ALA A 188 3.62 -14.65 -10.03
N ILE A 189 3.49 -14.60 -8.70
CA ILE A 189 4.53 -14.99 -7.77
C ILE A 189 4.19 -16.27 -7.00
N ASP A 190 3.22 -17.06 -7.47
CA ASP A 190 2.76 -18.31 -6.82
C ASP A 190 2.41 -18.17 -5.33
N PHE A 191 1.86 -17.01 -4.94
CA PHE A 191 1.38 -16.81 -3.58
C PHE A 191 -0.04 -17.40 -3.43
N PRO A 192 -0.30 -18.24 -2.41
CA PRO A 192 -1.58 -18.93 -2.26
C PRO A 192 -2.75 -17.95 -2.14
N LYS A 193 -3.72 -18.00 -3.07
CA LYS A 193 -4.88 -17.09 -3.07
C LYS A 193 -5.70 -17.15 -1.78
N ASN A 194 -5.83 -18.32 -1.17
CA ASN A 194 -6.53 -18.53 0.10
C ASN A 194 -5.79 -17.99 1.32
N ALA A 195 -4.52 -17.61 1.17
CA ALA A 195 -3.71 -16.97 2.20
C ALA A 195 -3.69 -15.43 2.08
N ILE A 196 -4.41 -14.86 1.10
CA ILE A 196 -4.52 -13.40 0.90
C ILE A 196 -5.95 -12.94 1.16
N GLU A 197 -6.08 -11.94 2.02
CA GLU A 197 -7.31 -11.19 2.26
C GLU A 197 -7.13 -9.74 1.77
N TYR A 198 -8.03 -9.26 0.92
CA TYR A 198 -8.01 -7.87 0.45
C TYR A 198 -9.19 -7.11 1.05
N LEU A 199 -8.86 -6.08 1.80
CA LEU A 199 -9.77 -5.24 2.58
C LEU A 199 -9.93 -3.90 1.86
N SER A 200 -11.10 -3.72 1.26
CA SER A 200 -11.46 -2.53 0.51
C SER A 200 -11.82 -1.39 1.46
N VAL A 201 -11.13 -0.27 1.34
CA VAL A 201 -11.46 0.98 2.01
C VAL A 201 -11.52 2.05 0.92
N ASP A 202 -12.73 2.38 0.49
CA ASP A 202 -12.98 3.20 -0.69
C ASP A 202 -13.20 4.68 -0.32
N PRO A 203 -13.00 5.62 -1.28
CA PRO A 203 -13.30 7.02 -1.06
C PRO A 203 -14.80 7.25 -0.88
N GLU A 204 -15.13 8.31 -0.16
CA GLU A 204 -16.51 8.73 0.12
C GLU A 204 -16.68 10.17 -0.41
N PRO A 205 -17.00 10.35 -1.71
CA PRO A 205 -17.24 11.67 -2.28
C PRO A 205 -18.39 12.39 -1.56
N VAL A 206 -18.20 13.68 -1.27
CA VAL A 206 -19.20 14.51 -0.59
C VAL A 206 -20.27 14.94 -1.59
N ASP A 207 -21.53 15.03 -1.16
CA ASP A 207 -22.70 15.47 -1.96
C ASP A 207 -23.09 14.55 -3.14
N TYR A 208 -22.67 13.28 -3.09
CA TYR A 208 -23.07 12.29 -4.09
C TYR A 208 -24.31 11.53 -3.62
N ASP A 209 -25.35 11.55 -4.44
CA ASP A 209 -26.48 10.63 -4.31
C ASP A 209 -26.08 9.21 -4.76
N ASP A 210 -26.94 8.22 -4.48
CA ASP A 210 -26.69 6.81 -4.82
C ASP A 210 -26.36 6.59 -6.31
N LYS A 211 -26.96 7.38 -7.20
CA LYS A 211 -26.73 7.27 -8.64
C LYS A 211 -25.33 7.79 -8.99
N LYS A 212 -24.96 8.97 -8.50
CA LYS A 212 -23.62 9.54 -8.70
C LYS A 212 -22.53 8.66 -8.11
N LEU A 213 -22.74 8.10 -6.91
CA LEU A 213 -21.80 7.15 -6.31
C LEU A 213 -21.62 5.92 -7.20
N LYS A 214 -22.71 5.35 -7.71
CA LYS A 214 -22.65 4.21 -8.62
C LYS A 214 -21.90 4.55 -9.91
N ASP A 215 -22.19 5.69 -10.51
CA ASP A 215 -21.54 6.13 -11.76
C ASP A 215 -20.04 6.39 -11.53
N TYR A 216 -19.68 7.03 -10.41
CA TYR A 216 -18.30 7.24 -9.99
C TYR A 216 -17.52 5.92 -9.84
N PHE A 217 -18.05 4.95 -9.10
CA PHE A 217 -17.39 3.65 -8.95
C PHE A 217 -17.35 2.85 -10.25
N ASN A 218 -18.34 3.00 -11.13
CA ASN A 218 -18.31 2.39 -12.46
C ASN A 218 -17.16 2.96 -13.31
N GLU A 219 -16.99 4.28 -13.31
CA GLU A 219 -15.89 4.94 -14.04
C GLU A 219 -14.53 4.57 -13.45
N LEU A 220 -14.37 4.57 -12.13
CA LEU A 220 -13.14 4.09 -11.49
C LEU A 220 -12.78 2.66 -11.91
N ASN A 221 -13.76 1.75 -11.92
CA ASN A 221 -13.55 0.36 -12.36
C ASN A 221 -13.18 0.27 -13.84
N LYS A 222 -13.79 1.09 -14.71
CA LYS A 222 -13.43 1.14 -16.13
C LYS A 222 -12.00 1.64 -16.32
N LEU A 223 -11.62 2.71 -15.63
CA LEU A 223 -10.28 3.29 -15.68
C LEU A 223 -9.23 2.32 -15.15
N GLU A 224 -9.50 1.65 -14.03
CA GLU A 224 -8.63 0.61 -13.47
C GLU A 224 -8.44 -0.55 -14.47
N LYS A 225 -9.54 -1.06 -15.04
CA LYS A 225 -9.50 -2.14 -16.03
C LYS A 225 -8.60 -1.77 -17.21
N LYS A 226 -8.79 -0.58 -17.77
CA LYS A 226 -8.08 -0.09 -18.95
C LYS A 226 -6.60 0.25 -18.66
N ASN A 227 -6.33 0.97 -17.57
CA ASN A 227 -5.04 1.62 -17.33
C ASN A 227 -4.08 0.79 -16.47
N ALA A 228 -4.55 -0.34 -15.93
CA ALA A 228 -3.72 -1.21 -15.12
C ALA A 228 -4.07 -2.69 -15.22
N LEU A 229 -5.30 -3.11 -14.90
CA LEU A 229 -5.65 -4.54 -14.84
C LEU A 229 -5.32 -5.27 -16.15
N TYR A 230 -5.81 -4.76 -17.28
CA TYR A 230 -5.53 -5.32 -18.61
C TYR A 230 -4.05 -5.25 -18.98
N LEU A 231 -3.31 -4.25 -18.49
CA LEU A 231 -1.88 -4.19 -18.77
C LEU A 231 -1.13 -5.30 -18.04
N PHE A 232 -1.51 -5.60 -16.79
CA PHE A 232 -0.92 -6.67 -16.01
C PHE A 232 -1.42 -8.06 -16.39
N SER A 233 -2.55 -8.19 -17.12
CA SER A 233 -2.94 -9.48 -17.70
C SER A 233 -1.99 -9.93 -18.81
N GLU A 234 -1.39 -8.97 -19.51
CA GLU A 234 -0.46 -9.18 -20.63
C GLU A 234 1.02 -9.06 -20.22
N ASP A 235 1.29 -8.57 -19.02
CA ASP A 235 2.62 -8.30 -18.46
C ASP A 235 2.60 -8.51 -16.94
N TRP A 236 2.61 -9.77 -16.53
CA TRP A 236 2.42 -10.19 -15.13
C TRP A 236 3.48 -9.58 -14.20
N TYR A 237 4.69 -9.30 -14.73
CA TYR A 237 5.85 -8.82 -13.97
C TYR A 237 6.15 -7.32 -14.16
N GLY A 238 5.36 -6.62 -15.00
CA GLY A 238 5.50 -5.18 -15.23
C GLY A 238 6.81 -4.76 -15.90
N VAL A 239 7.35 -5.60 -16.78
CA VAL A 239 8.68 -5.43 -17.40
C VAL A 239 8.63 -5.26 -18.92
N LYS A 240 7.44 -5.38 -19.53
CA LYS A 240 7.24 -5.23 -20.97
C LYS A 240 6.99 -3.76 -21.33
N PHE A 241 7.01 -3.51 -22.63
CA PHE A 241 6.98 -2.17 -23.26
C PHE A 241 5.95 -1.17 -22.68
N ARG A 242 4.75 -1.61 -22.24
CA ARG A 242 3.72 -0.69 -21.74
C ARG A 242 3.91 -0.29 -20.28
N LEU A 243 4.36 -1.21 -19.43
CA LEU A 243 4.52 -0.96 -17.99
C LEU A 243 5.94 -0.51 -17.63
N PHE A 244 6.96 -0.97 -18.35
CA PHE A 244 8.35 -0.65 -18.06
C PHE A 244 8.67 0.86 -18.09
N PRO A 245 8.30 1.64 -19.14
CA PRO A 245 8.53 3.09 -19.14
C PRO A 245 7.74 3.81 -18.05
N LYS A 246 6.54 3.32 -17.73
CA LYS A 246 5.70 3.84 -16.64
C LYS A 246 6.35 3.59 -15.27
N LYS A 247 7.04 2.46 -15.09
CA LYS A 247 7.82 2.13 -13.89
C LYS A 247 9.06 3.03 -13.80
N GLN A 248 9.78 3.23 -14.90
CA GLN A 248 10.96 4.12 -14.95
C GLN A 248 10.62 5.57 -14.62
N SER A 249 9.52 6.11 -15.17
CA SER A 249 9.13 7.51 -14.91
C SER A 249 8.73 7.77 -13.45
N ARG A 250 8.41 6.71 -12.69
CA ARG A 250 8.11 6.76 -11.26
C ARG A 250 9.34 6.59 -10.37
N ASN A 251 10.55 6.52 -10.92
CA ASN A 251 11.78 6.44 -10.15
C ASN A 251 12.70 7.66 -10.36
N PRO A 252 12.22 8.90 -10.11
CA PRO A 252 13.01 10.11 -10.35
C PRO A 252 14.27 10.19 -9.49
N PHE A 253 14.37 9.42 -8.40
CA PHE A 253 15.52 9.37 -7.50
C PHE A 253 16.44 8.16 -7.72
N ILE A 254 16.19 7.36 -8.78
CA ILE A 254 17.08 6.26 -9.20
C ILE A 254 17.35 5.29 -8.04
N ARG A 255 16.29 4.94 -7.30
CA ARG A 255 16.35 3.99 -6.19
C ARG A 255 16.45 2.58 -6.74
N ILE A 256 17.30 1.75 -6.11
CA ILE A 256 17.51 0.35 -6.50
C ILE A 256 17.21 -0.55 -5.29
N PRO A 257 16.28 -1.51 -5.39
CA PRO A 257 16.01 -2.45 -4.31
C PRO A 257 17.16 -3.44 -4.15
N HIS A 258 17.54 -3.74 -2.91
CA HIS A 258 18.62 -4.69 -2.58
C HIS A 258 18.10 -5.98 -1.93
N TYR A 259 16.93 -6.46 -2.36
CA TYR A 259 16.40 -7.74 -1.90
C TYR A 259 17.18 -8.89 -2.54
N LYS A 260 17.87 -9.70 -1.73
CA LYS A 260 18.66 -10.86 -2.20
C LYS A 260 17.85 -11.80 -3.11
N PHE A 261 16.55 -11.94 -2.83
CA PHE A 261 15.65 -12.77 -3.62
C PHE A 261 15.58 -12.36 -5.10
N LEU A 262 15.66 -11.07 -5.41
CA LEU A 262 15.62 -10.56 -6.78
C LEU A 262 16.89 -10.87 -7.59
N GLN A 263 17.95 -11.36 -6.94
CA GLN A 263 19.18 -11.79 -7.61
C GLN A 263 19.11 -13.25 -8.05
N LYS A 264 18.09 -14.00 -7.63
CA LYS A 264 17.90 -15.39 -8.05
C LYS A 264 17.57 -15.45 -9.54
N GLU A 265 18.06 -16.50 -10.22
CA GLU A 265 17.84 -16.65 -11.67
C GLU A 265 16.36 -16.80 -12.04
N CYS A 266 15.56 -17.43 -11.16
CA CYS A 266 14.11 -17.53 -11.30
C CYS A 266 13.39 -16.17 -11.20
N PHE A 267 14.10 -15.08 -10.89
CA PHE A 267 13.53 -13.74 -10.73
C PHE A 267 14.40 -12.68 -11.41
N ASN A 268 14.85 -12.93 -12.65
CA ASN A 268 15.59 -11.97 -13.46
C ASN A 268 14.80 -11.52 -14.71
N PRO A 269 14.05 -10.40 -14.62
CA PRO A 269 13.30 -9.87 -15.74
C PRO A 269 14.09 -9.35 -16.93
N ALA A 270 15.38 -9.06 -16.79
CA ALA A 270 16.21 -8.71 -17.94
C ALA A 270 16.57 -9.95 -18.78
N LYS A 271 16.53 -11.15 -18.18
CA LYS A 271 16.58 -12.44 -18.89
C LYS A 271 15.19 -12.92 -19.37
N LEU A 272 14.09 -12.26 -18.98
CA LEU A 272 12.69 -12.59 -19.32
C LEU A 272 12.30 -12.33 -20.80
N GLY A 273 13.27 -12.29 -21.71
CA GLY A 273 13.04 -11.98 -23.13
C GLY A 273 11.83 -12.71 -23.70
N TYR A 274 10.81 -11.95 -24.10
CA TYR A 274 9.70 -12.29 -25.00
C TYR A 274 9.03 -13.68 -24.84
N ARG A 275 9.06 -14.33 -23.66
CA ARG A 275 8.23 -15.52 -23.41
C ARG A 275 6.84 -15.09 -22.94
N GLU A 276 5.84 -15.91 -23.28
CA GLU A 276 4.51 -15.81 -22.68
C GLU A 276 4.64 -15.96 -21.15
N ASP A 277 4.06 -15.04 -20.38
CA ASP A 277 4.26 -14.97 -18.91
C ASP A 277 3.78 -16.25 -18.21
N GLU A 278 2.76 -16.89 -18.76
CA GLU A 278 2.24 -18.16 -18.25
C GLU A 278 3.27 -19.30 -18.40
N GLN A 279 3.97 -19.37 -19.54
CA GLN A 279 5.01 -20.38 -19.73
C GLN A 279 6.18 -20.12 -18.77
N TYR A 280 6.58 -18.87 -18.61
CA TYR A 280 7.62 -18.51 -17.64
C TYR A 280 7.23 -18.89 -16.21
N PHE A 281 5.97 -18.62 -15.82
CA PHE A 281 5.45 -19.00 -14.52
C PHE A 281 5.60 -20.51 -14.29
N LYS A 282 5.17 -21.34 -15.24
CA LYS A 282 5.29 -22.81 -15.16
C LYS A 282 6.75 -23.28 -15.09
N ASP A 283 7.62 -22.66 -15.88
CA ASP A 283 9.02 -23.08 -16.01
C ASP A 283 9.87 -22.70 -14.78
N HIS A 284 9.52 -21.61 -14.07
CA HIS A 284 10.44 -20.96 -13.13
C HIS A 284 9.85 -20.55 -11.78
N ILE A 285 8.52 -20.39 -11.68
CA ILE A 285 7.87 -19.82 -10.50
C ILE A 285 7.00 -20.84 -9.78
N GLU A 286 6.17 -21.59 -10.52
CA GLU A 286 5.25 -22.59 -9.96
C GLU A 286 6.02 -23.62 -9.11
N GLY A 287 5.68 -23.69 -7.82
CA GLY A 287 6.34 -24.57 -6.86
C GLY A 287 7.75 -24.18 -6.43
N ALA A 288 8.36 -23.18 -7.08
CA ALA A 288 9.74 -22.77 -6.82
C ALA A 288 9.85 -21.68 -5.74
N MET A 289 8.74 -21.04 -5.35
CA MET A 289 8.77 -19.94 -4.39
C MET A 289 8.82 -20.46 -2.95
N PRO A 290 9.44 -19.71 -2.01
CA PRO A 290 9.49 -20.13 -0.60
C PRO A 290 8.13 -20.35 0.05
N TRP A 291 7.10 -19.68 -0.46
CA TRP A 291 5.70 -19.73 0.00
C TRP A 291 4.78 -20.58 -0.90
N SER A 292 5.31 -21.21 -1.96
CA SER A 292 4.53 -22.13 -2.79
C SER A 292 4.01 -23.30 -1.96
N VAL A 293 2.75 -23.69 -2.18
CA VAL A 293 2.10 -24.80 -1.46
C VAL A 293 2.55 -26.17 -1.97
N ASN A 294 2.76 -26.29 -3.28
CA ASN A 294 3.16 -27.52 -3.95
C ASN A 294 4.63 -27.42 -4.35
N LYS A 295 5.54 -28.07 -3.61
CA LYS A 295 6.97 -28.14 -3.94
C LYS A 295 7.31 -29.48 -4.58
#